data_AF-A0A7C6VK50-F1
#
_entry.id   AF-A0A7C6VK50-F1
#
_cell.length_a   1.000
_cell.length_b   1.000
_cell.length_c   1.000
_cell.angle_alpha   90.00
_cell.angle_beta   90.00
_cell.angle_gamma   90.00
#
_symmetry.space_group_name_H-M   'P 1'
#
loop_
_entity.id
_entity.type
_entity.pdbx_description
1 polymer ?
#
loop_
_entity_poly.entity_id
_entity_poly.type
_entity_poly.pdbx_seq_one_letter_code
_entity_poly.pdbx_strand_id
1 'polypeptide(L)'
;MSESELHNEPPSSLFDDLPAVEEQQVMAARRARAAARRQGAPRLLQPNRGQIELRASDLESLLGEDHRARLVWGYVERQDLSRLIESIKARGSNAGRSAIDPRILFALWLYATLDGVGSGREIARLTRESDAYRWICG
;
A
#
# COMPACT_ATOMS: atom_id res chain seq x y z
N MET A 1 23.33 12.27 -74.95
CA MET A 1 24.06 11.00 -74.85
C MET A 1 25.04 11.19 -73.71
N SER A 2 24.72 10.66 -72.53
CA SER A 2 25.25 9.38 -71.99
C SER A 2 26.77 9.52 -71.78
N GLU A 3 27.37 9.21 -70.63
CA GLU A 3 26.96 8.31 -69.56
C GLU A 3 28.02 8.43 -68.43
N SER A 4 27.64 7.98 -67.22
CA SER A 4 28.44 7.23 -66.22
C SER A 4 29.89 7.68 -65.89
N GLU A 5 30.32 7.72 -64.63
CA GLU A 5 30.32 6.60 -63.71
C GLU A 5 30.25 7.05 -62.24
N LEU A 6 29.37 6.39 -61.49
CA LEU A 6 29.37 6.36 -60.02
C LEU A 6 30.46 5.39 -59.57
N HIS A 7 31.44 5.87 -58.80
CA HIS A 7 32.35 5.00 -58.05
C HIS A 7 31.84 4.85 -56.61
N ASN A 8 31.61 3.59 -56.20
CA ASN A 8 31.13 3.16 -54.90
C ASN A 8 32.24 2.37 -54.21
N GLU A 9 32.93 2.98 -53.24
CA GLU A 9 33.73 2.27 -52.25
C GLU A 9 33.02 2.31 -50.88
N PRO A 10 33.07 1.21 -50.10
CA PRO A 10 32.43 1.16 -48.79
C PRO A 10 33.14 2.19 -47.88
N PRO A 11 32.39 3.01 -47.11
CA PRO A 11 33.04 3.95 -46.22
C PRO A 11 33.93 3.16 -45.27
N SER A 12 35.22 3.50 -45.27
CA SER A 12 36.14 3.15 -44.20
C SER A 12 35.48 3.48 -42.86
N SER A 13 35.84 2.69 -41.84
CA SER A 13 35.21 2.56 -40.53
C SER A 13 34.36 3.76 -40.07
N LEU A 14 33.26 3.45 -39.38
CA LEU A 14 32.26 4.44 -38.94
C LEU A 14 32.87 5.67 -38.24
N PHE A 15 34.08 5.51 -37.68
CA PHE A 15 34.94 6.60 -37.24
C PHE A 15 36.40 6.34 -37.59
N ASP A 16 36.80 6.63 -38.84
CA ASP A 16 38.18 6.47 -39.31
C ASP A 16 39.23 7.27 -38.55
N ASP A 17 38.81 8.30 -37.84
CA ASP A 17 39.69 9.16 -37.05
C ASP A 17 40.02 8.59 -35.66
N LEU A 18 39.60 7.36 -35.33
CA LEU A 18 39.84 6.76 -34.02
C LEU A 18 40.91 5.64 -34.05
N PRO A 19 41.82 5.60 -33.06
CA PRO A 19 42.90 4.60 -33.02
C PRO A 19 42.41 3.20 -32.64
N ALA A 20 43.06 2.15 -33.18
CA ALA A 20 42.73 0.75 -32.96
C ALA A 20 43.10 0.26 -31.53
N VAL A 21 42.21 -0.52 -30.90
CA VAL A 21 42.32 -0.94 -29.48
C VAL A 21 43.09 -2.27 -29.33
N GLU A 22 44.08 -2.33 -28.44
CA GLU A 22 44.96 -3.50 -28.22
C GLU A 22 44.47 -4.48 -27.12
N GLU A 23 44.43 -5.78 -27.43
CA GLU A 23 43.80 -6.82 -26.58
C GLU A 23 44.54 -7.14 -25.26
N GLN A 24 45.86 -6.95 -25.21
CA GLN A 24 46.63 -7.23 -24.00
C GLN A 24 46.29 -6.23 -22.88
N GLN A 25 46.01 -5.00 -23.26
CA GLN A 25 45.50 -3.98 -22.36
C GLN A 25 44.11 -4.37 -21.85
N VAL A 26 43.30 -5.05 -22.67
CA VAL A 26 41.96 -5.55 -22.29
C VAL A 26 42.05 -6.59 -21.17
N MET A 27 43.01 -7.51 -21.23
CA MET A 27 43.12 -8.60 -20.25
C MET A 27 43.72 -8.13 -18.92
N ALA A 28 44.68 -7.21 -18.96
CA ALA A 28 45.18 -6.55 -17.75
C ALA A 28 44.07 -5.74 -17.05
N ALA A 29 43.27 -5.02 -17.83
CA ALA A 29 42.13 -4.27 -17.32
C ALA A 29 41.07 -5.16 -16.65
N ARG A 30 40.85 -6.37 -17.17
CA ARG A 30 39.90 -7.34 -16.59
C ARG A 30 40.32 -7.83 -15.19
N ARG A 31 41.60 -8.13 -15.01
CA ARG A 31 42.12 -8.58 -13.70
C ARG A 31 42.10 -7.46 -12.67
N ALA A 32 42.44 -6.24 -13.08
CA ALA A 32 42.33 -5.07 -12.22
C ALA A 32 40.88 -4.83 -11.76
N ARG A 33 39.89 -4.98 -12.65
CA ARG A 33 38.45 -4.86 -12.31
C ARG A 33 37.99 -5.90 -11.28
N ALA A 34 38.48 -7.13 -11.35
CA ALA A 34 38.10 -8.19 -10.41
C ALA A 34 38.62 -7.92 -8.99
N ALA A 35 39.83 -7.37 -8.87
CA ALA A 35 40.38 -6.96 -7.58
C ALA A 35 39.61 -5.78 -6.98
N ALA A 36 39.30 -4.76 -7.80
CA ALA A 36 38.54 -3.58 -7.36
C ALA A 36 37.14 -3.96 -6.81
N ARG A 37 36.47 -4.94 -7.41
CA ARG A 37 35.16 -5.42 -6.92
C ARG A 37 35.20 -6.01 -5.51
N ARG A 38 36.30 -6.68 -5.13
CA ARG A 38 36.44 -7.28 -3.79
C ARG A 38 36.75 -6.25 -2.70
N GLN A 39 37.20 -5.06 -3.09
CA GLN A 39 37.59 -3.98 -2.18
C GLN A 39 36.51 -2.89 -2.09
N GLY A 40 35.42 -3.00 -2.85
CA GLY A 40 34.32 -2.04 -2.84
C GLY A 40 33.47 -2.08 -1.57
N ALA A 41 32.80 -0.97 -1.28
CA ALA A 41 31.92 -0.83 -0.12
C ALA A 41 30.77 -1.86 -0.12
N PRO A 42 30.31 -2.31 1.07
CA PRO A 42 29.21 -3.26 1.17
C PRO A 42 27.90 -2.67 0.66
N ARG A 43 27.08 -3.50 0.00
CA ARG A 43 25.74 -3.11 -0.45
C ARG A 43 24.73 -3.36 0.68
N LEU A 44 24.14 -2.29 1.21
CA LEU A 44 23.18 -2.35 2.32
C LEU A 44 21.74 -2.18 1.84
N LEU A 45 20.78 -2.88 2.48
CA LEU A 45 19.36 -2.62 2.34
C LEU A 45 18.99 -1.40 3.19
N GLN A 46 18.47 -0.34 2.57
CA GLN A 46 18.05 0.88 3.26
C GLN A 46 16.54 0.88 3.46
N PRO A 47 16.02 1.42 4.58
CA PRO A 47 14.59 1.63 4.75
C PRO A 47 14.01 2.45 3.59
N ASN A 48 13.15 1.83 2.78
CA ASN A 48 12.49 2.53 1.68
C ASN A 48 11.18 3.14 2.16
N ARG A 49 11.23 4.42 2.53
CA ARG A 49 10.03 5.18 2.90
C ARG A 49 9.17 5.58 1.69
N GLY A 50 9.64 5.33 0.46
CA GLY A 50 8.88 5.50 -0.78
C GLY A 50 8.18 4.23 -1.26
N GLN A 51 8.15 3.18 -0.42
CA GLN A 51 7.46 1.93 -0.70
C GLN A 51 5.94 2.13 -0.71
N ILE A 52 5.29 1.82 -1.84
CA ILE A 52 3.83 1.76 -1.96
C ILE A 52 3.35 0.40 -1.46
N GLU A 53 2.29 0.40 -0.65
CA GLU A 53 1.73 -0.80 -0.02
C GLU A 53 0.21 -0.85 -0.21
N LEU A 54 -0.30 -1.99 -0.66
CA LEU A 54 -1.73 -2.31 -0.66
C LEU A 54 -1.97 -3.31 0.47
N ARG A 55 -2.79 -2.95 1.47
CA ARG A 55 -3.15 -3.84 2.57
C ARG A 55 -4.61 -4.26 2.48
N ALA A 56 -4.86 -5.44 1.94
CA ALA A 56 -6.14 -6.09 2.09
C ALA A 56 -6.26 -6.63 3.53
N SER A 57 -7.42 -6.43 4.15
CA SER A 57 -7.73 -6.97 5.47
C SER A 57 -9.10 -7.61 5.41
N ASP A 58 -9.18 -8.89 5.82
CA ASP A 58 -10.45 -9.49 6.16
C ASP A 58 -10.79 -9.06 7.59
N LEU A 59 -11.83 -8.23 7.73
CA LEU A 59 -12.24 -7.75 9.04
C LEU A 59 -12.65 -8.91 9.94
N GLU A 60 -13.36 -9.91 9.41
CA GLU A 60 -13.89 -11.00 10.23
C GLU A 60 -12.78 -11.81 10.89
N SER A 61 -11.68 -12.05 10.17
CA SER A 61 -10.49 -12.71 10.69
C SER A 61 -9.67 -11.87 11.69
N LEU A 62 -9.96 -10.57 11.86
CA LEU A 62 -9.20 -9.73 12.81
C LEU A 62 -9.44 -10.13 14.26
N LEU A 63 -10.60 -10.71 14.57
CA LEU A 63 -11.01 -11.00 15.93
C LEU A 63 -11.33 -12.48 16.10
N GLY A 64 -10.73 -13.12 17.12
CA GLY A 64 -11.13 -14.46 17.53
C GLY A 64 -12.60 -14.52 17.99
N GLU A 65 -13.21 -15.71 17.94
CA GLU A 65 -14.64 -15.92 18.22
C GLU A 65 -15.09 -15.41 19.59
N ASP A 66 -14.24 -15.56 20.61
CA ASP A 66 -14.52 -15.12 21.99
C ASP A 66 -14.17 -13.65 22.25
N HIS A 67 -13.80 -12.88 21.22
CA HIS A 67 -13.40 -11.49 21.41
C HIS A 67 -14.57 -10.65 21.93
N ARG A 68 -14.31 -9.82 22.96
CA ARG A 68 -15.34 -9.01 23.64
C ARG A 68 -16.15 -8.12 22.69
N ALA A 69 -15.55 -7.61 21.62
CA ALA A 69 -16.26 -6.83 20.60
C ALA A 69 -17.38 -7.61 19.90
N ARG A 70 -17.20 -8.92 19.67
CA ARG A 70 -18.23 -9.80 19.10
C ARG A 70 -19.40 -9.98 20.06
N LEU A 71 -19.10 -10.17 21.36
CA LEU A 71 -20.13 -10.23 22.41
C LEU A 71 -20.94 -8.93 22.48
N VAL A 72 -20.25 -7.78 22.42
CA VAL A 72 -20.91 -6.47 22.38
C VAL A 72 -21.79 -6.35 21.14
N TRP A 73 -21.28 -6.65 19.95
CA TRP A 73 -22.06 -6.57 18.72
C TRP A 73 -23.30 -7.46 18.77
N GLY A 74 -23.15 -8.73 19.16
CA GLY A 74 -24.27 -9.65 19.30
C GLY A 74 -25.29 -9.17 20.34
N TYR A 75 -24.86 -8.52 21.42
CA TYR A 75 -25.79 -7.86 22.35
C TYR A 75 -26.55 -6.72 21.67
N VAL A 76 -25.86 -5.83 20.96
CA VAL A 76 -26.45 -4.68 20.27
C VAL A 76 -27.47 -5.11 19.21
N GLU A 77 -27.19 -6.18 18.47
CA GLU A 77 -28.12 -6.74 17.47
C GLU A 77 -29.47 -7.18 18.04
N ARG A 78 -29.52 -7.51 19.33
CA ARG A 78 -30.76 -7.91 20.02
C ARG A 78 -31.51 -6.74 20.66
N GLN A 79 -30.97 -5.53 20.60
CA GLN A 79 -31.62 -4.35 21.20
C GLN A 79 -32.66 -3.75 20.25
N ASP A 80 -33.76 -3.27 20.81
CA ASP A 80 -34.74 -2.51 20.05
C ASP A 80 -34.25 -1.07 19.82
N LEU A 81 -33.74 -0.82 18.61
CA LEU A 81 -33.35 0.51 18.13
C LEU A 81 -34.34 1.06 17.08
N SER A 82 -35.54 0.49 16.98
CA SER A 82 -36.57 0.84 15.98
C SER A 82 -36.82 2.35 15.92
N ARG A 83 -37.04 3.00 17.07
CA ARG A 83 -37.28 4.45 17.15
C ARG A 83 -36.17 5.30 16.54
N LEU A 84 -34.90 4.89 16.71
CA LEU A 84 -33.76 5.60 16.14
C LEU A 84 -33.73 5.40 14.62
N ILE A 85 -33.94 4.16 14.16
CA ILE A 85 -33.97 3.82 12.74
C ILE A 85 -35.12 4.52 12.02
N GLU A 86 -36.30 4.56 12.63
CA GLU A 86 -37.48 5.23 12.10
C GLU A 86 -37.27 6.73 11.94
N SER A 87 -36.49 7.37 12.82
CA SER A 87 -36.16 8.78 12.74
C SER A 87 -35.27 9.16 11.53
N ILE A 88 -34.59 8.18 10.91
CA ILE A 88 -33.70 8.40 9.78
C ILE A 88 -34.49 8.85 8.55
N LYS A 89 -34.20 10.05 8.04
CA LYS A 89 -34.90 10.62 6.88
C LYS A 89 -34.38 10.11 5.53
N ALA A 90 -33.15 9.62 5.48
CA ALA A 90 -32.54 9.09 4.26
C ALA A 90 -33.15 7.72 3.93
N ARG A 91 -34.19 7.69 3.07
CA ARG A 91 -34.90 6.47 2.65
C ARG A 91 -35.07 6.38 1.14
N GLY A 92 -35.10 5.15 0.61
CA GLY A 92 -35.34 4.88 -0.81
C GLY A 92 -34.17 5.25 -1.72
N SER A 93 -34.41 5.24 -3.03
CA SER A 93 -33.38 5.38 -4.07
C SER A 93 -32.93 6.81 -4.36
N ASN A 94 -33.58 7.83 -3.80
CA ASN A 94 -33.31 9.24 -4.09
C ASN A 94 -33.02 10.09 -2.83
N ALA A 95 -32.57 9.43 -1.77
CA ALA A 95 -32.13 10.10 -0.55
C ALA A 95 -30.69 10.64 -0.71
N GLY A 96 -30.35 11.67 0.09
CA GLY A 96 -28.96 12.13 0.25
C GLY A 96 -28.05 11.06 0.87
N ARG A 97 -26.91 11.47 1.45
CA ARG A 97 -25.95 10.55 2.09
C ARG A 97 -26.66 9.59 3.05
N SER A 98 -26.36 8.29 2.94
CA SER A 98 -26.82 7.25 3.86
C SER A 98 -26.48 7.60 5.30
N ALA A 99 -27.43 7.39 6.22
CA ALA A 99 -27.16 7.52 7.64
C ALA A 99 -26.26 6.38 8.13
N ILE A 100 -25.51 6.64 9.21
CA ILE A 100 -24.78 5.60 9.94
C ILE A 100 -25.80 4.72 10.64
N ASP A 101 -25.62 3.40 10.59
CA ASP A 101 -26.44 2.47 11.36
C ASP A 101 -26.30 2.77 12.86
N PRO A 102 -27.40 3.08 13.59
CA PRO A 102 -27.35 3.36 15.02
C PRO A 102 -26.67 2.26 15.85
N ARG A 103 -26.71 1.00 15.38
CA ARG A 103 -26.04 -0.14 16.02
C ARG A 103 -24.53 0.05 16.11
N ILE A 104 -23.89 0.61 15.07
CA ILE A 104 -22.45 0.88 15.07
C ILE A 104 -22.09 1.87 16.17
N LEU A 105 -22.82 2.99 16.28
CA LEU A 105 -22.55 4.01 17.28
C LEU A 105 -22.79 3.48 18.70
N PHE A 106 -23.85 2.71 18.90
CA PHE A 106 -24.15 2.11 20.19
C PHE A 106 -23.09 1.08 20.61
N ALA A 107 -22.66 0.22 19.69
CA ALA A 107 -21.60 -0.76 19.92
C ALA A 107 -20.25 -0.08 20.25
N LEU A 108 -19.88 0.98 19.53
CA LEU A 108 -18.65 1.74 19.80
C LEU A 108 -18.63 2.31 21.21
N TRP A 109 -19.73 2.95 21.64
CA TRP A 109 -19.81 3.53 22.98
C TRP A 109 -19.85 2.48 24.10
N LEU A 110 -20.58 1.38 23.88
CA LEU A 110 -20.62 0.29 24.85
C LEU A 110 -19.25 -0.37 24.98
N TYR A 111 -18.61 -0.71 23.86
CA TYR A 111 -17.27 -1.30 23.86
C TYR A 111 -16.23 -0.36 24.49
N ALA A 112 -16.25 0.92 24.11
CA ALA A 112 -15.34 1.92 24.68
C ALA A 112 -15.49 2.07 26.19
N THR A 113 -16.73 2.03 26.70
CA THR A 113 -16.98 2.07 28.15
C THR A 113 -16.36 0.87 28.87
N LEU A 114 -16.48 -0.34 28.28
CA LEU A 114 -15.83 -1.55 28.80
C LEU A 114 -14.30 -1.50 28.71
N ASP A 115 -13.75 -0.67 27.82
CA ASP A 115 -12.32 -0.45 27.63
C ASP A 115 -11.78 0.76 28.42
N GLY A 116 -12.63 1.41 29.23
CA GLY A 116 -12.25 2.60 30.00
C GLY A 116 -12.09 3.87 29.18
N VAL A 117 -12.57 3.89 27.93
CA VAL A 117 -12.50 5.03 27.01
C VAL A 117 -13.80 5.84 27.07
N GLY A 118 -13.71 7.07 27.59
CA GLY A 118 -14.84 8.00 27.72
C GLY A 118 -14.85 9.17 26.73
N SER A 119 -13.92 9.22 25.77
CA SER A 119 -13.73 10.36 24.86
C SER A 119 -14.11 10.01 23.43
N GLY A 120 -15.05 10.77 22.84
CA GLY A 120 -15.43 10.59 21.43
C GLY A 120 -14.26 10.81 20.46
N ARG A 121 -13.32 11.71 20.79
CA ARG A 121 -12.10 11.92 19.98
C ARG A 121 -11.19 10.69 20.01
N GLU A 122 -11.13 10.04 21.16
CA GLU A 122 -10.34 8.83 21.35
C GLU A 122 -10.99 7.64 20.66
N ILE A 123 -12.31 7.47 20.77
CA ILE A 123 -13.05 6.47 19.99
C ILE A 123 -12.77 6.67 18.49
N ALA A 124 -12.88 7.91 18.00
CA ALA A 124 -12.60 8.22 16.61
C ALA A 124 -11.13 7.92 16.21
N ARG A 125 -10.17 7.97 17.13
CA ARG A 125 -8.78 7.52 16.87
C ARG A 125 -8.71 6.00 16.78
N LEU A 126 -9.32 5.32 17.74
CA LEU A 126 -9.31 3.86 17.85
C LEU A 126 -9.99 3.18 16.66
N THR A 127 -11.03 3.76 16.05
CA THR A 127 -11.61 3.21 14.80
C THR A 127 -10.64 3.11 13.64
N ARG A 128 -9.51 3.81 13.68
CA ARG A 128 -8.45 3.72 12.67
C ARG A 128 -7.26 2.88 13.10
N GLU A 129 -7.06 2.63 14.38
CA GLU A 129 -5.81 2.07 14.92
C GLU A 129 -6.00 0.71 15.60
N SER A 130 -7.20 0.41 16.10
CA SER A 130 -7.53 -0.84 16.77
C SER A 130 -8.43 -1.72 15.92
N ASP A 131 -8.06 -2.99 15.83
CA ASP A 131 -8.81 -4.00 15.09
C ASP A 131 -10.22 -4.23 15.64
N ALA A 132 -10.40 -4.16 16.97
CA ALA A 132 -11.71 -4.28 17.59
C ALA A 132 -12.68 -3.17 17.14
N TYR A 133 -12.18 -1.93 17.09
CA TYR A 133 -12.98 -0.79 16.68
C TYR A 133 -13.19 -0.75 15.16
N ARG A 134 -12.19 -1.14 14.36
CA ARG A 134 -12.33 -1.31 12.90
C ARG A 134 -13.39 -2.36 12.57
N TRP A 135 -13.36 -3.49 13.26
CA TRP A 135 -14.34 -4.56 13.07
C TRP A 135 -15.77 -4.11 13.40
N ILE A 136 -15.96 -3.34 14.49
CA ILE A 136 -17.28 -2.76 14.82
C ILE A 136 -17.76 -1.77 13.75
N CYS A 137 -16.85 -1.01 13.12
CA CYS A 137 -17.21 -0.07 12.07
C CYS A 137 -17.59 -0.73 10.75
N GLY A 138 -16.99 -1.88 10.44
CA GLY A 138 -17.12 -2.55 9.15
C GLY A 138 -16.30 -1.92 8.03
#